data_AF-A0A7J8XWB5-F1
#
_entry.id   AF-A0A7J8XWB5-F1
#
_cell.length_a   1.000
_cell.length_b   1.000
_cell.length_c   1.000
_cell.angle_alpha   90.00
_cell.angle_beta   90.00
_cell.angle_gamma   90.00
#
_symmetry.space_group_name_H-M   'P 1'
#
loop_
_entity.id
_entity.type
_entity.pdbx_description
1 polymer ?
#
loop_
_entity_poly.entity_id
_entity_poly.type
_entity_poly.pdbx_seq_one_letter_code
_entity_poly.pdbx_strand_id
1 'polypeptide(L)'
;MILATNLCFRAIPTTCTTVKQQKDPPHQLNPVIPTKTKACECFDLHKELIPYEKAWSWQKQIVKQKKSLLQEHEDCPDTLIVLQHNPVYTMGTGSSENYLNFDVKEAPFDVYRTERGGEVTYHGPGQLVMYPIINLRNHKMDLHWYLRTLEEVVIRVLSSTFSIKACRIEGLTGVWV
;
A
#
# COMPACT_ATOMS: atom_id res chain seq x y z
N MET A 1 15.26 1.49 6.57
CA MET A 1 14.37 2.30 5.71
C MET A 1 13.04 1.57 5.67
N ILE A 2 11.98 2.20 6.18
CA ILE A 2 10.62 1.64 6.09
C ILE A 2 9.92 2.41 4.98
N LEU A 3 9.45 1.68 3.97
CA LEU A 3 8.72 2.26 2.86
C LEU A 3 7.25 1.87 2.98
N ALA A 4 6.37 2.84 2.74
CA ALA A 4 4.96 2.62 2.45
C ALA A 4 4.74 3.09 1.02
N THR A 5 4.14 2.26 0.17
CA THR A 5 3.89 2.62 -1.23
C THR A 5 2.51 2.12 -1.61
N ASN A 6 1.77 2.96 -2.33
CA ASN A 6 0.43 2.64 -2.80
C ASN A 6 0.57 1.74 -4.02
N LEU A 7 0.05 0.51 -3.93
CA LEU A 7 -0.23 -0.31 -5.09
C LEU A 7 -1.73 -0.28 -5.33
N CYS A 8 -2.18 0.07 -6.53
CA CYS A 8 -3.60 0.30 -6.82
C CYS A 8 -4.05 -0.49 -8.05
N PHE A 9 -5.07 -1.32 -7.90
CA PHE A 9 -5.64 -2.15 -8.97
C PHE A 9 -7.13 -1.97 -9.04
N ARG A 10 -7.73 -2.06 -10.22
CA ARG A 10 -9.18 -2.29 -10.31
C ARG A 10 -9.44 -3.78 -10.07
N ALA A 11 -10.19 -4.12 -9.03
CA ALA A 11 -10.46 -5.51 -8.66
C ALA A 11 -11.36 -6.19 -9.71
N ILE A 12 -10.97 -7.40 -10.11
CA ILE A 12 -11.84 -8.39 -10.77
C ILE A 12 -12.10 -9.46 -9.69
N PRO A 13 -13.36 -9.87 -9.43
CA PRO A 13 -13.67 -10.71 -8.28
C PRO A 13 -13.07 -12.11 -8.42
N THR A 14 -12.45 -12.65 -7.37
CA THR A 14 -12.36 -14.10 -7.09
C THR A 14 -11.76 -14.40 -5.71
N THR A 15 -12.06 -15.60 -5.22
CA THR A 15 -11.80 -16.14 -3.88
C THR A 15 -10.34 -16.58 -3.70
N CYS A 16 -9.68 -16.15 -2.62
CA CYS A 16 -8.33 -16.58 -2.23
C CYS A 16 -8.30 -17.18 -0.82
N THR A 17 -7.48 -18.22 -0.66
CA THR A 17 -7.37 -19.09 0.52
C THR A 17 -6.63 -18.41 1.68
N THR A 18 -7.04 -18.79 2.89
CA THR A 18 -6.81 -18.21 4.22
C THR A 18 -5.39 -17.74 4.55
N VAL A 19 -5.22 -16.41 4.62
CA VAL A 19 -4.25 -15.73 5.50
C VAL A 19 -4.90 -15.56 6.87
N LYS A 20 -4.15 -15.52 7.99
CA LYS A 20 -4.74 -15.18 9.30
C LYS A 20 -5.41 -13.81 9.20
N GLN A 21 -6.73 -13.81 9.13
CA GLN A 21 -7.55 -12.61 8.94
C GLN A 21 -7.63 -11.87 10.27
N GLN A 22 -7.06 -10.66 10.31
CA GLN A 22 -7.33 -9.72 11.38
C GLN A 22 -8.24 -8.63 10.83
N LYS A 23 -9.46 -8.56 11.38
CA LYS A 23 -10.57 -7.74 10.85
C LYS A 23 -10.43 -6.24 11.11
N ASP A 24 -9.48 -5.82 11.93
CA ASP A 24 -9.16 -4.42 12.17
C ASP A 24 -7.65 -4.26 12.45
N PRO A 25 -6.98 -3.23 11.92
CA PRO A 25 -5.67 -2.83 12.40
C PRO A 25 -5.82 -2.33 13.85
N PRO A 26 -4.89 -2.67 14.74
CA PRO A 26 -5.18 -2.74 16.18
C PRO A 26 -5.49 -1.39 16.80
N HIS A 27 -6.67 -1.26 17.43
CA HIS A 27 -6.99 -0.19 18.37
C HIS A 27 -6.36 -0.42 19.77
N GLN A 28 -5.91 -1.66 20.04
CA GLN A 28 -5.12 -2.09 21.20
C GLN A 28 -4.20 -3.23 20.75
N LEU A 29 -2.89 -3.07 20.95
CA LEU A 29 -1.86 -4.05 20.57
C LEU A 29 -1.68 -5.08 21.68
N ASN A 30 -2.05 -6.33 21.44
CA ASN A 30 -1.49 -7.47 22.19
C ASN A 30 -0.50 -8.20 21.28
N PRO A 31 0.73 -8.47 21.75
CA PRO A 31 1.75 -9.11 20.93
C PRO A 31 1.36 -10.56 20.61
N VAL A 32 1.26 -10.88 19.31
CA VAL A 32 1.19 -12.27 18.84
C VAL A 32 2.62 -12.81 18.79
N ILE A 33 2.89 -13.87 19.54
CA ILE A 33 4.22 -14.50 19.69
C ILE A 33 4.71 -15.04 18.32
N PRO A 34 5.96 -14.76 17.88
CA PRO A 34 6.42 -15.11 16.53
C PRO A 34 6.84 -16.59 16.42
N THR A 35 6.42 -17.26 15.35
CA THR A 35 6.98 -18.53 14.88
C THR A 35 8.04 -18.29 13.79
N LYS A 36 9.10 -19.11 13.78
CA LYS A 36 10.40 -19.04 13.07
C LYS A 36 10.48 -18.76 11.53
N THR A 37 9.42 -18.37 10.85
CA THR A 37 9.50 -17.76 9.50
C THR A 37 9.41 -16.25 9.67
N LYS A 38 10.14 -15.44 8.90
CA LYS A 38 9.95 -13.97 8.93
C LYS A 38 8.48 -13.68 8.61
N ALA A 39 7.68 -13.47 9.64
CA ALA A 39 6.23 -13.35 9.51
C ALA A 39 5.92 -12.01 8.87
N CYS A 40 4.95 -11.99 7.95
CA CYS A 40 4.33 -10.75 7.49
C CYS A 40 2.96 -10.64 8.18
N GLU A 41 2.73 -9.51 8.85
CA GLU A 41 1.44 -9.16 9.42
C GLU A 41 0.54 -8.66 8.30
N CYS A 42 -0.51 -9.42 7.95
CA CYS A 42 -1.42 -9.05 6.87
C CYS A 42 -2.79 -8.63 7.43
N PHE A 43 -3.19 -7.40 7.14
CA PHE A 43 -4.50 -6.85 7.44
C PHE A 43 -5.31 -6.83 6.15
N ASP A 44 -6.14 -7.86 5.96
CA ASP A 44 -6.99 -8.01 4.78
C ASP A 44 -8.38 -7.41 5.01
N LEU A 45 -8.59 -6.21 4.50
CA LEU A 45 -9.82 -5.42 4.51
C LEU A 45 -10.31 -5.16 3.09
N HIS A 46 -9.97 -6.02 2.12
CA HIS A 46 -10.27 -5.77 0.69
C HIS A 46 -11.77 -5.59 0.39
N LYS A 47 -12.67 -5.95 1.31
CA LYS A 47 -14.13 -5.77 1.16
C LYS A 47 -14.64 -4.46 1.77
N GLU A 48 -13.81 -3.76 2.53
CA GLU A 48 -14.19 -2.57 3.28
C GLU A 48 -13.80 -1.30 2.53
N LEU A 49 -14.69 -0.31 2.56
CA LEU A 49 -14.39 1.06 2.15
C LEU A 49 -13.88 1.84 3.36
N ILE A 50 -12.61 2.21 3.32
CA ILE A 50 -11.94 2.90 4.43
C ILE A 50 -11.67 4.35 4.03
N PRO A 51 -12.02 5.35 4.86
CA PRO A 51 -11.61 6.74 4.64
C PRO A 51 -10.08 6.85 4.53
N TYR A 52 -9.60 7.63 3.56
CA TYR A 52 -8.17 7.72 3.27
C TYR A 52 -7.34 8.12 4.48
N GLU A 53 -7.78 9.17 5.20
CA GLU A 53 -7.11 9.66 6.41
C GLU A 53 -6.96 8.58 7.49
N LYS A 54 -7.99 7.73 7.67
CA LYS A 54 -7.95 6.63 8.64
C LYS A 54 -6.84 5.64 8.30
N ALA A 55 -6.78 5.18 7.06
CA ALA A 55 -5.74 4.25 6.63
C ALA A 55 -4.34 4.89 6.64
N TRP A 56 -4.25 6.17 6.30
CA TRP A 56 -3.00 6.92 6.37
C TRP A 56 -2.51 7.04 7.82
N SER A 57 -3.40 7.25 8.79
CA SER A 57 -3.07 7.25 10.21
C SER A 57 -2.52 5.89 10.68
N TRP A 58 -3.13 4.78 10.23
CA TRP A 58 -2.65 3.42 10.52
C TRP A 58 -1.24 3.19 9.97
N GLN A 59 -0.98 3.60 8.72
CA GLN A 59 0.36 3.51 8.13
C GLN A 59 1.39 4.27 8.98
N LYS A 60 1.10 5.50 9.40
CA LYS A 60 2.00 6.29 10.25
C LYS A 60 2.26 5.63 11.60
N GLN A 61 1.22 5.09 12.23
CA GLN A 61 1.34 4.38 13.52
C GLN A 61 2.22 3.14 13.40
N ILE A 62 1.99 2.30 12.38
CA ILE A 62 2.79 1.09 12.14
C ILE A 62 4.25 1.45 11.85
N VAL A 63 4.50 2.47 11.01
CA VAL A 63 5.86 2.96 10.75
C VAL A 63 6.53 3.46 12.04
N LYS A 64 5.79 4.20 12.89
CA LYS A 64 6.31 4.69 14.17
C LYS A 64 6.67 3.54 15.11
N GLN A 65 5.79 2.54 15.25
CA GLN A 65 6.02 1.35 16.07
C GLN A 65 7.26 0.59 15.60
N LYS A 66 7.34 0.29 14.30
CA LYS A 66 8.49 -0.42 13.72
C LYS A 66 9.80 0.37 13.87
N LYS A 67 9.77 1.70 13.73
CA LYS A 67 10.95 2.54 14.01
C LYS A 67 11.41 2.44 15.46
N SER A 68 10.49 2.38 16.42
CA SER A 68 10.80 2.20 17.84
C SER A 68 11.51 0.88 18.09
N LEU A 69 10.95 -0.23 17.57
CA LEU A 69 11.56 -1.56 17.68
C LEU A 69 12.98 -1.60 17.11
N LEU A 70 13.18 -0.98 15.94
CA LEU A 70 14.50 -0.90 15.31
C LEU A 70 15.52 -0.05 16.10
N GLN A 71 15.07 0.92 16.90
CA GLN A 71 15.94 1.70 17.80
C GLN A 71 16.37 0.88 19.02
N GLU A 72 15.51 -0.04 19.45
CA GLU A 72 15.78 -0.99 20.54
C GLU A 72 16.54 -2.24 20.07
N HIS A 73 17.02 -2.24 18.81
CA HIS A 73 17.71 -3.36 18.16
C HIS A 73 16.86 -4.64 18.03
N GLU A 74 15.55 -4.51 18.10
CA GLU A 74 14.61 -5.61 17.85
C GLU A 74 14.31 -5.73 16.35
N ASP A 75 14.15 -6.97 15.88
CA ASP A 75 13.63 -7.21 14.54
C ASP A 75 12.12 -6.99 14.54
N CYS A 76 11.58 -6.49 13.42
CA CYS A 76 10.15 -6.29 13.25
C CYS A 76 9.67 -7.03 11.99
N PRO A 77 8.52 -7.74 12.07
CA PRO A 77 7.91 -8.36 10.91
C PRO A 77 7.56 -7.30 9.87
N ASP A 78 7.42 -7.68 8.60
CA ASP A 78 6.82 -6.79 7.60
C ASP A 78 5.31 -6.69 7.83
N THR A 79 4.68 -5.62 7.32
CA THR A 79 3.23 -5.48 7.38
C THR A 79 2.66 -5.22 5.99
N LEU A 80 1.48 -5.77 5.71
CA LEU A 80 0.71 -5.50 4.52
C LEU A 80 -0.71 -5.12 4.93
N ILE A 81 -1.19 -3.95 4.47
CA ILE A 81 -2.61 -3.58 4.56
C ILE A 81 -3.21 -3.70 3.17
N VAL A 82 -4.37 -4.35 3.04
CA VAL A 82 -5.12 -4.48 1.80
C VAL A 82 -6.53 -3.94 2.04
N LEU A 83 -6.99 -2.97 1.24
CA LEU A 83 -8.28 -2.31 1.45
C LEU A 83 -8.82 -1.70 0.15
N GLN A 84 -9.96 -1.02 0.24
CA GLN A 84 -10.43 -0.07 -0.76
C GLN A 84 -10.70 1.29 -0.09
N HIS A 85 -10.72 2.37 -0.87
CA HIS A 85 -11.03 3.71 -0.37
C HIS A 85 -12.40 4.20 -0.84
N ASN A 86 -13.02 5.04 -0.01
CA ASN A 86 -13.98 6.03 -0.50
C ASN A 86 -13.34 6.87 -1.62
N PRO A 87 -14.12 7.44 -2.57
CA PRO A 87 -13.59 8.32 -3.60
C PRO A 87 -12.69 9.42 -3.00
N VAL A 88 -11.46 9.52 -3.48
CA VAL A 88 -10.46 10.45 -2.94
C VAL A 88 -9.37 10.74 -3.98
N TYR A 89 -8.89 11.98 -3.99
CA TYR A 89 -7.66 12.34 -4.70
C TYR A 89 -6.51 12.46 -3.71
N THR A 90 -5.35 11.95 -4.11
CA THR A 90 -4.11 12.15 -3.36
C THR A 90 -3.07 12.83 -4.21
N MET A 91 -2.31 13.72 -3.60
CA MET A 91 -1.27 14.54 -4.20
C MET A 91 0.07 14.12 -3.59
N GLY A 92 0.95 13.53 -4.40
CA GLY A 92 2.31 13.14 -3.98
C GLY A 92 3.28 14.32 -4.01
N THR A 93 4.53 14.08 -3.62
CA THR A 93 5.57 15.12 -3.55
C THR A 93 5.95 15.74 -4.89
N GLY A 94 5.70 15.03 -6.00
CA GLY A 94 5.91 15.56 -7.36
C GLY A 94 4.72 16.34 -7.92
N SER A 95 3.63 16.50 -7.17
CA SER A 95 2.40 17.10 -7.67
C SER A 95 2.27 18.60 -7.39
N SER A 96 1.60 19.29 -8.32
CA SER A 96 1.10 20.66 -8.15
C SER A 96 -0.42 20.68 -8.35
N GLU A 97 -1.08 21.75 -7.92
CA GLU A 97 -2.53 21.91 -8.12
C GLU A 97 -2.90 21.98 -9.61
N ASN A 98 -1.98 22.42 -10.47
CA ASN A 98 -2.17 22.46 -11.94
C ASN A 98 -2.35 21.07 -12.58
N TYR A 99 -2.06 20.00 -11.84
CA TYR A 99 -2.28 18.62 -12.30
C TYR A 99 -3.70 18.13 -12.00
N LEU A 100 -4.50 18.91 -11.28
CA LEU A 100 -5.92 18.67 -11.10
C LEU A 100 -6.69 19.31 -12.26
N ASN A 101 -7.64 18.56 -12.80
CA ASN A 101 -8.56 19.07 -13.82
C ASN A 101 -9.74 19.86 -13.21
N PHE A 102 -9.62 20.28 -11.95
CA PHE A 102 -10.63 20.99 -11.17
C PHE A 102 -9.96 21.92 -10.15
N ASP A 103 -10.68 22.95 -9.69
CA ASP A 103 -10.25 23.77 -8.56
C ASP A 103 -10.32 22.94 -7.27
N VAL A 104 -9.25 22.93 -6.48
CA VAL A 104 -9.19 22.23 -5.19
C VAL A 104 -10.35 22.61 -4.27
N LYS A 105 -10.80 23.87 -4.31
CA LYS A 105 -11.92 24.37 -3.49
C LYS A 105 -13.27 23.81 -3.91
N GLU A 106 -13.40 23.42 -5.17
CA GLU A 106 -14.60 22.84 -5.78
C GLU A 106 -14.38 21.36 -6.11
N ALA A 107 -13.45 20.70 -5.41
CA ALA A 107 -13.09 19.33 -5.69
C ALA A 107 -14.31 18.40 -5.47
N PRO A 108 -14.56 17.45 -6.40
CA PRO A 108 -15.72 16.57 -6.29
C PRO A 108 -15.57 15.54 -5.15
N PHE A 109 -14.34 15.32 -4.68
CA PHE A 109 -13.99 14.43 -3.57
C PHE A 109 -12.84 15.03 -2.78
N ASP A 110 -12.60 14.50 -1.57
CA ASP A 110 -11.50 14.94 -0.71
C ASP A 110 -10.14 14.88 -1.43
N VAL A 111 -9.31 15.89 -1.19
CA VAL A 111 -7.96 15.99 -1.75
C VAL A 111 -6.94 16.01 -0.61
N TYR A 112 -6.07 15.01 -0.57
CA TYR A 112 -5.01 14.93 0.45
C TYR A 112 -3.63 15.13 -0.16
N ARG A 113 -2.82 16.02 0.43
CA ARG A 113 -1.38 16.10 0.14
C ARG A 113 -0.61 15.16 1.06
N THR A 114 0.30 14.38 0.47
CA THR A 114 0.90 13.20 1.10
C THR A 114 2.39 13.12 0.79
N GLU A 115 3.13 12.32 1.57
CA GLU A 115 4.59 12.19 1.44
C GLU A 115 5.02 11.14 0.40
N ARG A 116 4.07 10.49 -0.30
CA ARG A 116 4.41 9.52 -1.35
C ARG A 116 5.05 10.21 -2.55
N GLY A 117 5.87 9.47 -3.30
CA GLY A 117 6.35 9.91 -4.60
C GLY A 117 5.23 10.00 -5.65
N GLY A 118 5.57 10.59 -6.80
CA GLY A 118 4.67 10.73 -7.94
C GLY A 118 3.74 11.94 -7.84
N GLU A 119 2.86 12.04 -8.83
CA GLU A 119 1.96 13.18 -9.03
C GLU A 119 0.60 12.95 -8.35
N VAL A 120 -0.48 13.41 -8.97
CA VAL A 120 -1.86 13.20 -8.51
C VAL A 120 -2.32 11.78 -8.86
N THR A 121 -3.10 11.15 -7.99
CA THR A 121 -3.85 9.93 -8.34
C THR A 121 -5.21 9.91 -7.66
N TYR A 122 -6.10 9.05 -8.16
CA TYR A 122 -7.43 8.82 -7.64
C TYR A 122 -7.54 7.41 -7.04
N HIS A 123 -8.24 7.32 -5.91
CA HIS A 123 -8.68 6.06 -5.32
C HIS A 123 -10.20 6.05 -5.13
N GLY A 124 -10.81 4.88 -5.21
CA GLY A 124 -12.25 4.74 -5.02
C GLY A 124 -12.73 3.29 -5.01
N PRO A 125 -14.05 3.09 -4.86
CA PRO A 125 -14.65 1.76 -4.82
C PRO A 125 -14.34 0.93 -6.07
N GLY A 126 -14.10 -0.36 -5.88
CA GLY A 126 -13.63 -1.28 -6.91
C GLY A 126 -12.12 -1.19 -7.17
N GLN A 127 -11.38 -0.31 -6.50
CA GLN A 127 -9.93 -0.25 -6.55
C GLN A 127 -9.31 -0.92 -5.32
N LEU A 128 -8.67 -2.07 -5.49
CA LEU A 128 -7.83 -2.70 -4.48
C LEU A 128 -6.57 -1.87 -4.25
N VAL A 129 -6.38 -1.41 -3.02
CA VAL A 129 -5.21 -0.66 -2.58
C VAL A 129 -4.41 -1.48 -1.59
N MET A 130 -3.10 -1.54 -1.78
CA MET A 130 -2.17 -2.24 -0.88
C MET A 130 -1.12 -1.27 -0.35
N TYR A 131 -0.84 -1.37 0.96
CA TYR A 131 0.22 -0.65 1.66
C TYR A 131 1.22 -1.64 2.29
N PRO A 132 2.25 -2.07 1.54
CA PRO A 132 3.36 -2.84 2.09
C PRO A 132 4.26 -1.90 2.91
N ILE A 133 4.37 -2.17 4.21
CA ILE A 133 5.21 -1.45 5.18
C ILE A 133 6.36 -2.38 5.58
N ILE A 134 7.48 -2.24 4.86
CA ILE A 134 8.57 -3.24 4.85
C ILE A 134 9.84 -2.68 5.50
N ASN A 135 10.51 -3.48 6.35
CA ASN A 135 11.85 -3.16 6.82
C ASN A 135 12.90 -3.61 5.80
N LEU A 136 13.39 -2.70 4.97
CA LEU A 136 14.35 -3.06 3.91
C LEU A 136 15.72 -3.56 4.40
N ARG A 137 16.08 -3.38 5.68
CA ARG A 137 17.28 -3.99 6.27
C ARG A 137 17.20 -5.52 6.29
N ASN A 138 15.98 -6.06 6.33
CA ASN A 138 15.71 -7.49 6.32
C ASN A 138 15.75 -8.11 4.92
N HIS A 139 15.86 -7.26 3.90
CA HIS A 139 15.79 -7.60 2.47
C HIS A 139 16.96 -6.93 1.74
N LYS A 140 16.67 -5.96 0.87
CA LYS A 140 17.65 -5.13 0.18
C LYS A 140 17.34 -3.65 0.43
N MET A 141 18.32 -2.91 0.92
CA MET A 141 18.22 -1.46 1.16
C MET A 141 18.31 -0.65 -0.14
N ASP A 142 17.37 -0.89 -1.05
CA ASP A 142 17.34 -0.31 -2.40
C ASP A 142 15.88 -0.01 -2.78
N LEU A 143 15.59 1.27 -3.01
CA LEU A 143 14.24 1.75 -3.36
C LEU A 143 13.83 1.25 -4.76
N HIS A 144 14.74 1.22 -5.73
CA HIS A 144 14.43 0.73 -7.06
C HIS A 144 14.12 -0.76 -7.03
N TRP A 145 14.90 -1.55 -6.27
CA TRP A 145 14.60 -2.96 -6.06
C TRP A 145 13.20 -3.14 -5.45
N TYR A 146 12.85 -2.37 -4.43
CA TYR A 146 11.54 -2.44 -3.79
C TYR A 146 10.41 -2.14 -4.79
N LEU A 147 10.51 -1.04 -5.54
CA LEU A 147 9.48 -0.68 -6.55
C LEU A 147 9.36 -1.73 -7.65
N ARG A 148 10.49 -2.20 -8.20
CA ARG A 148 10.48 -3.26 -9.23
C ARG A 148 9.91 -4.58 -8.71
N THR A 149 10.13 -4.88 -7.43
CA THR A 149 9.53 -6.06 -6.78
C THR A 149 8.02 -5.91 -6.65
N LEU A 150 7.52 -4.73 -6.29
CA LEU A 150 6.07 -4.49 -6.26
C LEU A 150 5.43 -4.64 -7.65
N GLU A 151 6.03 -4.05 -8.68
CA GLU A 151 5.58 -4.22 -10.07
C GLU A 151 5.58 -5.70 -10.49
N GLU A 152 6.57 -6.49 -10.06
CA GLU A 152 6.66 -7.91 -10.38
C GLU A 152 5.52 -8.70 -9.77
N VAL A 153 5.15 -8.40 -8.52
CA VAL A 153 3.99 -9.02 -7.86
C VAL A 153 2.73 -8.81 -8.70
N VAL A 154 2.51 -7.59 -9.20
CA VAL A 154 1.35 -7.27 -10.05
C VAL A 154 1.37 -8.08 -11.34
N ILE A 155 2.48 -8.04 -12.07
CA ILE A 155 2.62 -8.70 -13.37
C ILE A 155 2.33 -10.20 -13.22
N ARG A 156 2.87 -10.81 -12.15
CA ARG A 156 2.63 -12.23 -11.86
C ARG A 156 1.19 -12.52 -11.51
N VAL A 157 0.52 -11.68 -10.74
CA VAL A 157 -0.92 -11.85 -10.44
C VAL A 157 -1.76 -11.74 -11.71
N LEU A 158 -1.54 -10.70 -12.52
CA LEU A 158 -2.24 -10.48 -13.79
C LEU A 158 -2.06 -11.67 -14.75
N SER A 159 -0.84 -12.17 -14.89
CA SER A 159 -0.54 -13.31 -15.75
C SER A 159 -1.14 -14.62 -15.20
N SER A 160 -0.86 -14.96 -13.94
CA SER A 160 -1.24 -16.28 -13.39
C SER A 160 -2.73 -16.44 -13.09
N THR A 161 -3.41 -15.38 -12.67
CA THR A 161 -4.82 -15.43 -12.23
C THR A 161 -5.77 -15.04 -13.35
N PHE A 162 -5.37 -14.10 -14.20
CA PHE A 162 -6.24 -13.51 -15.21
C PHE A 162 -5.77 -13.77 -16.64
N SER A 163 -4.61 -14.42 -16.85
CA SER A 163 -4.01 -14.59 -18.17
C SER A 163 -3.79 -13.27 -18.93
N ILE A 164 -3.64 -12.16 -18.18
CA ILE A 164 -3.38 -10.83 -18.72
C ILE A 164 -1.87 -10.63 -18.81
N LYS A 165 -1.37 -10.37 -20.01
CA LYS A 165 0.04 -10.01 -20.23
C LYS A 165 0.23 -8.54 -19.84
N ALA A 166 1.04 -8.30 -18.81
CA ALA A 166 1.41 -6.97 -18.37
C ALA A 166 2.92 -6.75 -18.46
N CYS A 167 3.35 -5.51 -18.55
CA CYS A 167 4.75 -5.12 -18.70
C CYS A 167 5.10 -3.87 -17.90
N ARG A 168 6.39 -3.53 -17.92
CA ARG A 168 6.94 -2.25 -17.47
C ARG A 168 7.29 -1.43 -18.71
N ILE A 169 7.08 -0.12 -18.65
CA ILE A 169 7.55 0.81 -19.66
C ILE A 169 8.73 1.58 -19.09
N GLU A 170 9.84 1.65 -19.83
CA GLU A 170 11.03 2.39 -19.38
C GLU A 170 10.69 3.88 -19.16
N GLY A 171 11.20 4.44 -18.06
CA GLY A 171 10.88 5.81 -17.64
C GLY A 171 9.52 6.00 -16.95
N LEU A 172 8.61 5.02 -17.01
CA LEU A 172 7.29 5.10 -16.37
C LEU A 172 7.19 4.11 -15.20
N THR A 173 6.88 4.63 -14.01
CA THR A 173 6.65 3.79 -12.83
C THR A 173 5.27 3.15 -12.90
N GLY A 174 5.17 1.85 -12.60
CA GLY A 174 3.91 1.12 -12.60
C GLY A 174 3.86 -0.03 -13.62
N VAL A 175 2.69 -0.63 -13.75
CA VAL A 175 2.44 -1.81 -14.59
C VAL A 175 1.38 -1.50 -15.64
N TRP A 176 1.64 -1.92 -16.87
CA TRP A 176 0.91 -1.55 -18.07
C TRP A 176 0.42 -2.81 -18.79
N VAL A 177 -0.74 -2.74 -19.46
CA VAL A 177 -1.35 -3.82 -20.26
C VAL A 177 -1.55 -3.33 -21.68
#